data_AF-A0A962IE10-F1
#
_entry.id   AF-A0A962IE10-F1
#
_cell.length_a   1.000
_cell.length_b   1.000
_cell.length_c   1.000
_cell.angle_alpha   90.00
_cell.angle_beta   90.00
_cell.angle_gamma   90.00
#
_symmetry.space_group_name_H-M   'P 1'
#
loop_
_entity.id
_entity.type
_entity.pdbx_description
1 polymer ?
#
loop_
_entity_poly.entity_id
_entity_poly.type
_entity_poly.pdbx_seq_one_letter_code
_entity_poly.pdbx_strand_id
1 'polypeptide(L)'
;MQQLARGIASTILEGFNRHFSIFQQITSGAYQRFESADWRAVHRASRERIVLYDLRVEEAISLVKELFHITELDQDLWQNIKLCYVRLLAFHRQPELAETFYNSVFCRQFHRRYYNNDYIFLRNAVSTDYISSSNTEMTSYSCYYPNEVGLKESIRRLILERGFSLPFENLERDLRQILRVIARRFPGREKRFTHLNFQLQVICRPFFRNKGAYIVGRYINGRDDEGFALPILNNEQGQLYVDTLLIGDKELSVVFSYS
;
A
#
# COMPACT_ATOMS: atom_id res chain seq x y z
N MET A 1 -12.03 4.51 36.79
CA MET A 1 -11.20 5.16 35.75
C MET A 1 -10.60 4.18 34.75
N GLN A 2 -9.89 3.13 35.17
CA GLN A 2 -9.19 2.23 34.23
C GLN A 2 -10.11 1.48 33.25
N GLN A 3 -11.30 1.04 33.68
CA GLN A 3 -12.28 0.38 32.82
C GLN A 3 -12.89 1.34 31.78
N LEU A 4 -13.16 2.59 32.18
CA LEU A 4 -13.64 3.65 31.29
C LEU A 4 -12.60 3.99 30.21
N ALA A 5 -11.34 4.21 30.64
CA ALA A 5 -10.23 4.49 29.73
C ALA A 5 -10.02 3.37 28.71
N ARG A 6 -10.09 2.12 29.16
CA ARG A 6 -10.02 0.95 28.29
C ARG A 6 -11.20 0.88 27.32
N GLY A 7 -12.41 1.17 27.77
CA GLY A 7 -13.60 1.22 26.92
C GLY A 7 -13.44 2.21 25.77
N ILE A 8 -13.04 3.45 26.08
CA ILE A 8 -12.82 4.50 25.07
C ILE A 8 -11.69 4.09 24.11
N ALA A 9 -10.56 3.61 24.62
CA ALA A 9 -9.44 3.16 23.80
C ALA A 9 -9.84 2.04 22.81
N SER A 10 -10.61 1.06 23.28
CA SER A 10 -11.14 -0.01 22.43
C SER A 10 -12.08 0.54 21.36
N THR A 11 -13.02 1.43 21.70
CA THR A 11 -13.94 2.04 20.73
C THR A 11 -13.20 2.82 19.64
N ILE A 12 -12.15 3.58 20.00
CA ILE A 12 -11.31 4.28 19.01
C ILE A 12 -10.60 3.30 18.08
N LEU A 13 -10.05 2.20 18.63
CA LEU A 13 -9.37 1.18 17.83
C LEU A 13 -10.34 0.42 16.91
N GLU A 14 -11.55 0.11 17.39
CA GLU A 14 -12.61 -0.47 16.57
C GLU A 14 -13.01 0.44 15.41
N GLY A 15 -13.09 1.76 15.65
CA GLY A 15 -13.29 2.76 14.60
C GLY A 15 -12.20 2.71 13.54
N PHE A 16 -10.94 2.61 13.95
CA PHE A 16 -9.81 2.43 13.03
C PHE A 16 -9.91 1.11 12.24
N ASN A 17 -10.17 -0.01 12.92
CA ASN A 17 -10.28 -1.32 12.27
C ASN A 17 -11.40 -1.37 11.25
N ARG A 18 -12.54 -0.74 11.56
CA ARG A 18 -13.65 -0.55 10.63
C ARG A 18 -13.24 0.27 9.41
N HIS A 19 -12.55 1.41 9.63
CA HIS A 19 -12.02 2.22 8.54
C HIS A 19 -11.10 1.41 7.63
N PHE A 20 -10.12 0.73 8.22
CA PHE A 20 -9.12 -0.04 7.49
C PHE A 20 -9.75 -1.19 6.69
N SER A 21 -10.73 -1.89 7.27
CA SER A 21 -11.48 -2.96 6.58
C SER A 21 -12.22 -2.43 5.34
N ILE A 22 -12.94 -1.32 5.45
CA ILE A 22 -13.65 -0.72 4.31
C ILE A 22 -12.66 -0.23 3.25
N PHE A 23 -11.55 0.39 3.67
CA PHE A 23 -10.49 0.82 2.75
C PHE A 23 -9.91 -0.37 1.97
N GLN A 24 -9.70 -1.51 2.62
CA GLN A 24 -9.26 -2.75 1.96
C GLN A 24 -10.32 -3.28 0.98
N GLN A 25 -11.59 -3.28 1.35
CA GLN A 25 -12.69 -3.69 0.46
C GLN A 25 -12.78 -2.83 -0.79
N ILE A 26 -12.63 -1.50 -0.66
CA ILE A 26 -12.60 -0.62 -1.84
C ILE A 26 -11.36 -0.96 -2.68
N THR A 27 -10.20 -1.14 -2.06
CA THR A 27 -8.94 -1.39 -2.77
C THR A 27 -8.91 -2.76 -3.48
N SER A 28 -9.52 -3.80 -2.92
CA SER A 28 -9.58 -5.13 -3.53
C SER A 28 -10.37 -5.16 -4.84
N GLY A 29 -11.38 -4.30 -4.98
CA GLY A 29 -12.15 -4.13 -6.23
C GLY A 29 -11.39 -3.44 -7.38
N ALA A 30 -10.12 -3.05 -7.19
CA ALA A 30 -9.35 -2.34 -8.22
C ALA A 30 -9.11 -3.19 -9.48
N TYR A 31 -8.84 -4.49 -9.33
CA TYR A 31 -8.69 -5.42 -10.45
C TYR A 31 -9.92 -5.42 -11.35
N GLN A 32 -11.09 -5.68 -10.75
CA GLN A 32 -12.34 -5.77 -11.51
C GLN A 32 -12.63 -4.48 -12.29
N ARG A 33 -12.48 -3.32 -11.65
CA ARG A 33 -12.72 -2.02 -12.31
C ARG A 33 -11.72 -1.74 -13.42
N PHE A 34 -10.46 -2.14 -13.25
CA PHE A 34 -9.43 -2.01 -14.29
C PHE A 34 -9.71 -2.94 -15.48
N GLU A 35 -10.06 -4.19 -15.22
CA GLU A 35 -10.33 -5.19 -16.26
C GLU A 35 -11.62 -4.89 -17.02
N SER A 36 -12.66 -4.42 -16.33
CA SER A 36 -13.91 -3.99 -16.99
C SER A 36 -13.80 -2.64 -17.69
N ALA A 37 -12.63 -2.00 -17.70
CA ALA A 37 -12.42 -0.64 -18.19
C ALA A 37 -13.42 0.40 -17.60
N ASP A 38 -13.89 0.19 -16.36
CA ASP A 38 -14.84 1.10 -15.72
C ASP A 38 -14.08 2.27 -15.05
N TRP A 39 -13.58 3.17 -15.89
CA TRP A 39 -12.81 4.33 -15.44
C TRP A 39 -13.61 5.27 -14.54
N ARG A 40 -14.94 5.33 -14.74
CA ARG A 40 -15.83 6.12 -13.88
C ARG A 40 -15.86 5.54 -12.47
N ALA A 41 -15.97 4.23 -12.34
CA ALA A 41 -15.89 3.56 -11.04
C ALA A 41 -14.50 3.68 -10.40
N VAL A 42 -13.41 3.66 -11.19
CA VAL A 42 -12.05 3.91 -10.65
C VAL A 42 -11.97 5.30 -10.01
N HIS A 43 -12.43 6.35 -10.71
CA HIS A 43 -12.42 7.71 -10.17
C HIS A 43 -13.34 7.86 -8.96
N ARG A 44 -14.51 7.22 -8.97
CA ARG A 44 -15.44 7.21 -7.83
C ARG A 44 -14.79 6.56 -6.60
N ALA A 45 -14.23 5.36 -6.76
CA ALA A 45 -13.56 4.63 -5.68
C ALA A 45 -12.38 5.41 -5.09
N SER A 46 -11.61 6.12 -5.94
CA SER A 46 -10.52 6.99 -5.47
C SER A 46 -11.03 8.15 -4.62
N ARG A 47 -12.12 8.82 -5.02
CA ARG A 47 -12.75 9.89 -4.23
C ARG A 47 -13.34 9.36 -2.92
N GLU A 48 -14.05 8.24 -2.98
CA GLU A 48 -14.63 7.58 -1.81
C GLU A 48 -13.55 7.26 -0.76
N ARG A 49 -12.39 6.73 -1.18
CA ARG A 49 -11.27 6.43 -0.27
C ARG A 49 -10.74 7.66 0.46
N ILE A 50 -10.73 8.84 -0.17
CA ILE A 50 -10.25 10.09 0.44
C ILE A 50 -11.25 10.57 1.50
N VAL A 51 -12.53 10.64 1.15
CA VAL A 51 -13.59 11.14 2.05
C VAL A 51 -13.84 10.20 3.22
N LEU A 52 -13.64 8.89 3.02
CA LEU A 52 -13.94 7.87 4.03
C LEU A 52 -13.18 8.07 5.33
N TYR A 53 -11.93 8.53 5.29
CA TYR A 53 -11.14 8.71 6.51
C TYR A 53 -11.82 9.69 7.47
N ASP A 54 -12.18 10.87 6.97
CA ASP A 54 -12.82 11.91 7.78
C ASP A 54 -14.15 11.45 8.34
N LEU A 55 -14.95 10.75 7.53
CA LEU A 55 -16.24 10.20 7.96
C LEU A 55 -16.06 9.16 9.08
N ARG A 56 -15.06 8.28 8.98
CA ARG A 56 -14.81 7.26 10.02
C ARG A 56 -14.30 7.88 11.32
N VAL A 57 -13.51 8.94 11.25
CA VAL A 57 -13.07 9.70 12.43
C VAL A 57 -14.27 10.35 13.11
N GLU A 58 -15.17 11.01 12.36
CA GLU A 58 -16.39 11.60 12.94
C GLU A 58 -17.31 10.55 13.57
N GLU A 59 -17.50 9.39 12.93
CA GLU A 59 -18.27 8.29 13.50
C GLU A 59 -17.67 7.80 14.83
N ALA A 60 -16.35 7.64 14.90
CA ALA A 60 -15.68 7.23 16.13
C ALA A 60 -15.83 8.28 17.24
N ILE A 61 -15.75 9.58 16.89
CA ILE A 61 -15.97 10.68 17.84
C ILE A 61 -17.40 10.63 18.39
N SER A 62 -18.40 10.53 17.52
CA SER A 62 -19.81 10.47 17.93
C SER A 62 -20.08 9.27 18.84
N LEU A 63 -19.57 8.08 18.49
CA LEU A 63 -19.70 6.88 19.32
C LEU A 63 -19.06 7.06 20.70
N VAL A 64 -17.85 7.65 20.76
CA VAL A 64 -17.19 7.90 22.05
C VAL A 64 -18.00 8.88 22.90
N LYS A 65 -18.56 9.93 22.32
CA LYS A 65 -19.40 10.91 23.02
C LYS A 65 -20.71 10.30 23.53
N GLU A 66 -21.37 9.48 22.72
CA GLU A 66 -22.64 8.85 23.06
C GLU A 66 -22.49 7.78 24.15
N LEU A 67 -21.47 6.92 24.04
CA LEU A 67 -21.28 5.80 24.96
C LEU A 67 -20.67 6.20 26.31
N PHE A 68 -19.84 7.24 26.33
CA PHE A 68 -19.04 7.59 27.50
C PHE A 68 -19.29 9.01 28.02
N HIS A 69 -20.21 9.76 27.38
CA HIS A 69 -20.62 11.11 27.79
C HIS A 69 -19.47 12.10 27.95
N ILE A 70 -18.44 11.99 27.10
CA ILE A 70 -17.29 12.91 27.10
C ILE A 70 -17.69 14.22 26.43
N THR A 71 -17.78 15.29 27.21
CA THR A 71 -18.07 16.65 26.72
C THR A 71 -16.87 17.58 26.78
N GLU A 72 -15.97 17.39 27.75
CA GLU A 72 -14.76 18.19 27.96
C GLU A 72 -13.52 17.29 28.13
N LEU A 73 -12.33 17.90 28.03
CA LEU A 73 -11.08 17.17 28.23
C LEU A 73 -10.82 16.93 29.72
N ASP A 74 -10.97 15.68 30.16
CA ASP A 74 -10.36 15.18 31.38
C ASP A 74 -8.94 14.70 31.06
N GLN A 75 -7.95 15.43 31.58
CA GLN A 75 -6.53 15.18 31.27
C GLN A 75 -6.05 13.83 31.82
N ASP A 76 -6.41 13.49 33.05
CA ASP A 76 -6.00 12.24 33.70
C ASP A 76 -6.65 11.06 32.99
N LEU A 77 -7.93 11.18 32.62
CA LEU A 77 -8.61 10.17 31.84
C LEU A 77 -7.93 9.97 30.48
N TRP A 78 -7.58 11.04 29.76
CA TRP A 78 -7.05 10.92 28.41
C TRP A 78 -5.62 10.35 28.37
N GLN A 79 -4.79 10.68 29.36
CA GLN A 79 -3.51 10.00 29.55
C GLN A 79 -3.70 8.50 29.79
N ASN A 80 -4.68 8.12 30.63
CA ASN A 80 -5.02 6.71 30.85
C ASN A 80 -5.57 6.02 29.58
N ILE A 81 -6.38 6.71 28.77
CA ILE A 81 -6.87 6.19 27.48
C ILE A 81 -5.68 5.90 26.57
N LYS A 82 -4.72 6.84 26.44
CA LYS A 82 -3.53 6.65 25.62
C LYS A 82 -2.71 5.43 26.08
N LEU A 83 -2.49 5.28 27.38
CA LEU A 83 -1.80 4.11 27.95
C LEU A 83 -2.53 2.79 27.65
N CYS A 84 -3.86 2.77 27.76
CA CYS A 84 -4.66 1.62 27.36
C CYS A 84 -4.54 1.34 25.86
N TYR A 85 -4.56 2.38 25.02
CA TYR A 85 -4.43 2.26 23.57
C TYR A 85 -3.09 1.62 23.16
N VAL A 86 -1.98 2.08 23.73
CA VAL A 86 -0.65 1.48 23.50
C VAL A 86 -0.63 -0.03 23.79
N ARG A 87 -1.28 -0.46 24.88
CA ARG A 87 -1.36 -1.89 25.22
C ARG A 87 -2.16 -2.68 24.19
N LEU A 88 -3.20 -2.10 23.60
CA LEU A 88 -3.96 -2.74 22.53
C LEU A 88 -3.14 -2.84 21.22
N LEU A 89 -2.27 -1.86 20.97
CA LEU A 89 -1.43 -1.83 19.77
C LEU A 89 -0.27 -2.84 19.78
N ALA A 90 0.10 -3.38 20.94
CA ALA A 90 1.23 -4.31 21.06
C ALA A 90 1.14 -5.54 20.13
N PHE A 91 -0.08 -5.97 19.77
CA PHE A 91 -0.32 -7.08 18.85
C PHE A 91 -1.03 -6.65 17.56
N HIS A 92 -1.17 -5.34 17.33
CA HIS A 92 -1.86 -4.80 16.16
C HIS A 92 -0.95 -4.85 14.93
N ARG A 93 -1.50 -5.19 13.77
CA ARG A 93 -0.73 -5.32 12.51
C ARG A 93 -0.45 -3.99 11.82
N GLN A 94 -1.19 -2.94 12.19
CA GLN A 94 -1.05 -1.58 11.65
C GLN A 94 -0.98 -0.54 12.78
N PRO A 95 0.03 -0.59 13.67
CA PRO A 95 0.06 0.27 14.85
C PRO A 95 0.18 1.76 14.49
N GLU A 96 1.05 2.13 13.55
CA GLU A 96 1.28 3.54 13.20
C GLU A 96 0.04 4.22 12.59
N LEU A 97 -0.72 3.48 11.77
CA LEU A 97 -1.97 3.97 11.20
C LEU A 97 -3.06 4.12 12.28
N ALA A 98 -3.10 3.21 13.25
CA ALA A 98 -4.01 3.29 14.38
C ALA A 98 -3.66 4.48 15.30
N GLU A 99 -2.37 4.73 15.56
CA GLU A 99 -1.90 5.91 16.29
C GLU A 99 -2.29 7.21 15.57
N THR A 100 -2.15 7.25 14.25
CA THR A 100 -2.59 8.40 13.44
C THR A 100 -4.11 8.60 13.53
N PHE A 101 -4.89 7.52 13.48
CA PHE A 101 -6.35 7.57 13.66
C PHE A 101 -6.74 8.07 15.05
N TYR A 102 -6.06 7.59 16.10
CA TYR A 102 -6.23 8.08 17.46
C TYR A 102 -5.95 9.58 17.57
N ASN A 103 -4.84 10.06 16.98
CA ASN A 103 -4.51 11.48 16.95
C ASN A 103 -5.61 12.30 16.27
N SER A 104 -6.14 11.82 15.14
CA SER A 104 -7.25 12.48 14.45
C SER A 104 -8.51 12.58 15.33
N VAL A 105 -8.87 11.50 16.04
CA VAL A 105 -10.00 11.50 16.98
C VAL A 105 -9.78 12.50 18.12
N PHE A 106 -8.57 12.60 18.67
CA PHE A 106 -8.26 13.59 19.71
C PHE A 106 -8.30 15.03 19.18
N CYS A 107 -7.57 15.30 18.10
CA CYS A 107 -7.34 16.64 17.59
C CYS A 107 -8.64 17.32 17.13
N ARG A 108 -9.62 16.55 16.64
CA ARG A 108 -10.94 17.11 16.27
C ARG A 108 -11.84 17.46 17.45
N GLN A 109 -11.59 16.87 18.62
CA GLN A 109 -12.39 17.11 19.81
C GLN A 109 -11.82 18.22 20.69
N PHE A 110 -10.50 18.38 20.72
CA PHE A 110 -9.85 19.24 21.70
C PHE A 110 -8.92 20.29 21.09
N HIS A 111 -8.82 21.42 21.80
CA HIS A 111 -8.04 22.57 21.34
C HIS A 111 -6.55 22.24 21.19
N ARG A 112 -5.91 22.80 20.15
CA ARG A 112 -4.49 22.63 19.80
C ARG A 112 -3.46 22.83 20.92
N ARG A 113 -3.83 23.51 22.01
CA ARG A 113 -2.96 23.69 23.19
C ARG A 113 -2.58 22.37 23.88
N TYR A 114 -3.37 21.32 23.65
CA TYR A 114 -3.15 19.98 24.20
C TYR A 114 -2.43 19.05 23.21
N TYR A 115 -1.90 19.56 22.10
CA TYR A 115 -1.17 18.74 21.12
C TYR A 115 0.28 18.54 21.58
N ASN A 116 0.43 17.70 22.59
CA ASN A 116 1.72 17.30 23.15
C ASN A 116 1.74 15.76 23.32
N ASN A 117 2.91 15.23 23.66
CA ASN A 117 3.08 13.78 23.74
C ASN A 117 2.37 13.15 24.96
N ASP A 118 1.72 13.92 25.83
CA ASP A 118 0.94 13.36 26.95
C ASP A 118 -0.41 12.84 26.44
N TYR A 119 -0.98 13.48 25.42
CA TYR A 119 -2.33 13.15 24.93
C TYR A 119 -2.37 12.57 23.52
N ILE A 120 -1.36 12.82 22.68
CA ILE A 120 -1.29 12.30 21.29
C ILE A 120 0.05 11.62 21.02
N PHE A 121 0.12 10.80 19.97
CA PHE A 121 1.35 10.16 19.51
C PHE A 121 2.13 11.12 18.59
N LEU A 122 3.07 11.90 19.14
CA LEU A 122 4.03 12.67 18.34
C LEU A 122 5.19 11.81 17.83
N ARG A 123 5.50 10.75 18.58
CA ARG A 123 6.44 9.69 18.21
C ARG A 123 5.70 8.38 18.29
N ASN A 124 6.01 7.47 17.37
CA ASN A 124 5.39 6.15 17.34
C ASN A 124 5.70 5.43 18.66
N ALA A 125 4.67 4.87 19.30
CA ALA A 125 4.85 4.19 20.58
C ALA A 125 5.23 2.72 20.40
N VAL A 126 4.91 2.13 19.24
CA VAL A 126 5.22 0.75 18.89
C VAL A 126 6.20 0.71 17.72
N SER A 127 7.31 -0.02 17.86
CA SER A 127 8.24 -0.27 16.75
C SER A 127 7.64 -1.29 15.78
N THR A 128 7.73 -0.99 14.49
CA THR A 128 7.34 -1.90 13.40
C THR A 128 8.45 -2.88 13.01
N ASP A 129 9.65 -2.77 13.59
CA ASP A 129 10.84 -3.55 13.20
C ASP A 129 10.67 -5.05 13.48
N TYR A 130 9.75 -5.42 14.36
CA TYR A 130 9.53 -6.79 14.83
C TYR A 130 8.08 -7.28 14.63
N ILE A 131 7.40 -6.84 13.57
CA ILE A 131 6.12 -7.44 13.19
C ILE A 131 6.39 -8.81 12.56
N SER A 132 6.15 -9.88 13.31
CA SER A 132 6.32 -11.25 12.82
C SER A 132 5.26 -11.59 11.78
N SER A 133 5.68 -11.92 10.56
CA SER A 133 4.78 -12.52 9.57
C SER A 133 4.36 -13.91 10.05
N SER A 134 3.07 -14.22 9.99
CA SER A 134 2.64 -15.61 10.17
C SER A 134 2.93 -16.41 8.90
N ASN A 135 3.17 -17.72 9.01
CA ASN A 135 3.46 -18.60 7.86
C ASN A 135 2.32 -18.68 6.83
N THR A 136 1.14 -18.16 7.14
CA THR A 136 -0.04 -18.09 6.27
C THR A 136 -0.19 -16.76 5.54
N GLU A 137 0.66 -15.77 5.82
CA GLU A 137 0.62 -14.47 5.15
C GLU A 137 1.33 -14.52 3.79
N MET A 138 0.69 -13.94 2.77
CA MET A 138 1.29 -13.81 1.45
C MET A 138 2.50 -12.88 1.53
N THR A 139 3.63 -13.30 0.95
CA THR A 139 4.82 -12.45 0.88
C THR A 139 4.50 -11.14 0.15
N SER A 140 5.12 -10.04 0.58
CA SER A 140 4.92 -8.74 -0.08
C SER A 140 5.50 -8.70 -1.49
N TYR A 141 6.49 -9.54 -1.78
CA TYR A 141 7.13 -9.67 -3.08
C TYR A 141 7.48 -11.13 -3.42
N SER A 142 7.71 -11.39 -4.70
CA SER A 142 8.19 -12.66 -5.24
C SER A 142 9.54 -12.45 -5.94
N CYS A 143 10.41 -13.47 -5.89
CA CYS A 143 11.71 -13.45 -6.55
C CYS A 143 11.69 -14.30 -7.82
N TYR A 144 12.34 -13.81 -8.87
CA TYR A 144 12.55 -14.52 -10.13
C TYR A 144 14.04 -14.53 -10.46
N TYR A 145 14.54 -15.65 -10.99
CA TYR A 145 15.97 -15.86 -11.27
C TYR A 145 16.22 -16.04 -12.77
N PRO A 146 16.51 -14.95 -13.52
CA PRO A 146 16.76 -15.01 -14.96
C PRO A 146 17.91 -15.92 -15.40
N ASN A 147 18.88 -16.19 -14.52
CA ASN A 147 19.98 -17.10 -14.84
C ASN A 147 19.54 -18.57 -14.99
N GLU A 148 18.40 -18.95 -14.40
CA GLU A 148 17.90 -20.33 -14.45
C GLU A 148 17.02 -20.60 -15.68
N VAL A 149 16.11 -19.67 -15.99
CA VAL A 149 15.08 -19.87 -17.04
C VAL A 149 15.20 -18.91 -18.22
N GLY A 150 16.07 -17.90 -18.12
CA GLY A 150 16.24 -16.83 -19.10
C GLY A 150 15.37 -15.60 -18.80
N LEU A 151 15.93 -14.41 -19.07
CA LEU A 151 15.30 -13.12 -18.77
C LEU A 151 13.90 -12.95 -19.38
N LYS A 152 13.72 -13.36 -20.64
CA LYS A 152 12.42 -13.26 -21.31
C LYS A 152 11.35 -14.11 -20.61
N GLU A 153 11.71 -15.32 -20.20
CA GLU A 153 10.79 -16.22 -19.50
C GLU A 153 10.49 -15.71 -18.10
N SER A 154 11.48 -15.21 -17.36
CA SER A 154 11.25 -14.58 -16.06
C SER A 154 10.29 -13.39 -16.16
N ILE A 155 10.44 -12.54 -17.19
CA ILE A 155 9.53 -11.41 -17.41
C ILE A 155 8.13 -11.89 -17.82
N ARG A 156 8.03 -12.95 -18.64
CA ARG A 156 6.74 -13.55 -18.96
C ARG A 156 6.03 -14.05 -17.70
N ARG A 157 6.72 -14.84 -16.88
CA ARG A 157 6.18 -15.38 -15.63
C ARG A 157 5.77 -14.29 -14.64
N LEU A 158 6.62 -13.29 -14.43
CA LEU A 158 6.28 -12.22 -13.48
C LEU A 158 5.02 -11.44 -13.91
N ILE A 159 4.79 -11.25 -15.22
CA ILE A 159 3.58 -10.58 -15.74
C ILE A 159 2.35 -11.48 -15.56
N LEU A 160 2.44 -12.75 -15.96
CA LEU A 160 1.31 -13.68 -15.91
C LEU A 160 0.87 -14.02 -14.47
N GLU A 161 1.81 -14.06 -13.53
CA GLU A 161 1.54 -14.36 -12.12
C GLU A 161 0.88 -13.17 -11.36
N ARG A 162 0.59 -12.04 -12.01
CA ARG A 162 -0.09 -10.89 -11.38
C ARG A 162 -1.59 -11.06 -11.17
N GLY A 163 -2.18 -12.16 -11.66
CA GLY A 163 -3.59 -12.49 -11.43
C GLY A 163 -4.57 -11.65 -12.24
N PHE A 164 -4.19 -11.23 -13.45
CA PHE A 164 -5.14 -10.67 -14.41
C PHE A 164 -5.98 -11.80 -15.04
N SER A 165 -7.28 -11.57 -15.16
CA SER A 165 -8.26 -12.44 -15.82
C SER A 165 -8.32 -12.20 -17.32
N LEU A 166 -8.01 -10.97 -17.78
CA LEU A 166 -8.01 -10.63 -19.20
C LEU A 166 -6.77 -11.15 -19.93
N PRO A 167 -6.92 -11.59 -21.19
CA PRO A 167 -5.78 -11.96 -22.02
C PRO A 167 -4.97 -10.72 -22.42
N PHE A 168 -3.70 -10.92 -22.74
CA PHE A 168 -2.88 -9.89 -23.37
C PHE A 168 -3.10 -9.88 -24.90
N GLU A 169 -3.17 -8.68 -25.49
CA GLU A 169 -3.34 -8.48 -26.94
C GLU A 169 -2.23 -9.19 -27.72
N ASN A 170 -0.97 -8.93 -27.34
CA ASN A 170 0.20 -9.60 -27.92
C ASN A 170 1.38 -9.58 -26.95
N LEU A 171 1.37 -10.48 -25.97
CA LEU A 171 2.43 -10.55 -24.95
C LEU A 171 3.82 -10.75 -25.58
N GLU A 172 3.94 -11.50 -26.68
CA GLU A 172 5.22 -11.70 -27.36
C GLU A 172 5.79 -10.42 -27.97
N ARG A 173 4.93 -9.55 -28.53
CA ARG A 173 5.31 -8.22 -29.00
C ARG A 173 5.82 -7.39 -27.83
N ASP A 174 5.06 -7.36 -26.75
CA ASP A 174 5.35 -6.54 -25.58
C ASP A 174 6.66 -6.97 -24.92
N LEU A 175 6.89 -8.28 -24.75
CA LEU A 175 8.16 -8.84 -24.28
C LEU A 175 9.34 -8.43 -25.17
N ARG A 176 9.18 -8.42 -26.51
CA ARG A 176 10.24 -7.94 -27.41
C ARG A 176 10.53 -6.45 -27.20
N GLN A 177 9.52 -5.63 -26.94
CA GLN A 177 9.72 -4.20 -26.67
C GLN A 177 10.44 -3.98 -25.34
N ILE A 178 10.03 -4.69 -24.28
CA ILE A 178 10.69 -4.66 -22.97
C ILE A 178 12.18 -5.01 -23.12
N LEU A 179 12.51 -6.10 -23.81
CA LEU A 179 13.90 -6.50 -24.04
C LEU A 179 14.70 -5.47 -24.85
N ARG A 180 14.06 -4.76 -25.79
CA ARG A 180 14.69 -3.66 -26.52
C ARG A 180 14.99 -2.47 -25.60
N VAL A 181 14.08 -2.12 -24.69
CA VAL A 181 14.31 -1.07 -23.68
C VAL A 181 15.50 -1.44 -22.79
N ILE A 182 15.54 -2.68 -22.30
CA ILE A 182 16.68 -3.22 -21.52
C ILE A 182 17.97 -3.13 -22.33
N ALA A 183 17.98 -3.57 -23.58
CA ALA A 183 19.16 -3.52 -24.44
C ALA A 183 19.67 -2.09 -24.73
N ARG A 184 18.77 -1.11 -24.78
CA ARG A 184 19.11 0.32 -24.92
C ARG A 184 19.66 0.90 -23.61
N ARG A 185 19.05 0.55 -22.48
CA ARG A 185 19.48 0.99 -21.14
C ARG A 185 20.87 0.47 -20.79
N PHE A 186 21.16 -0.78 -21.14
CA PHE A 186 22.45 -1.44 -20.92
C PHE A 186 23.14 -1.72 -22.26
N PRO A 187 23.79 -0.72 -22.87
CA PRO A 187 24.46 -0.89 -24.16
C PRO A 187 25.76 -1.69 -24.01
N GLY A 188 25.98 -2.65 -24.90
CA GLY A 188 27.17 -3.51 -24.92
C GLY A 188 26.99 -4.83 -24.17
N ARG A 189 27.89 -5.79 -24.42
CA ARG A 189 27.86 -7.11 -23.76
C ARG A 189 28.29 -7.04 -22.29
N GLU A 190 29.27 -6.20 -21.98
CA GLU A 190 29.79 -6.03 -20.61
C GLU A 190 28.71 -5.52 -19.65
N LYS A 191 27.96 -4.49 -20.06
CA LYS A 191 26.85 -3.94 -19.25
C LYS A 191 25.64 -4.86 -19.14
N ARG A 192 25.58 -5.93 -19.93
CA ARG A 192 24.53 -6.97 -19.87
C ARG A 192 25.02 -8.27 -19.26
N PHE A 193 26.21 -8.24 -18.66
CA PHE A 193 26.72 -9.38 -17.92
C PHE A 193 25.82 -9.64 -16.70
N THR A 194 25.39 -10.89 -16.53
CA THR A 194 24.56 -11.31 -15.40
C THR A 194 25.45 -11.98 -14.36
N HIS A 195 25.46 -11.42 -13.15
CA HIS A 195 26.13 -12.00 -11.99
C HIS A 195 25.30 -13.15 -11.41
N LEU A 196 25.92 -13.97 -10.55
CA LEU A 196 25.26 -15.11 -9.91
C LEU A 196 24.04 -14.71 -9.08
N ASN A 197 24.06 -13.53 -8.46
CA ASN A 197 22.95 -12.99 -7.68
C ASN A 197 21.88 -12.28 -8.52
N PHE A 198 21.88 -12.46 -9.86
CA PHE A 198 20.91 -11.77 -10.71
C PHE A 198 19.49 -12.25 -10.42
N GLN A 199 18.67 -11.35 -9.89
CA GLN A 199 17.28 -11.63 -9.55
C GLN A 199 16.38 -10.42 -9.79
N LEU A 200 15.09 -10.70 -10.04
CA LEU A 200 14.02 -9.72 -10.10
C LEU A 200 13.14 -9.91 -8.87
N GLN A 201 12.98 -8.88 -8.04
CA GLN A 201 12.07 -8.89 -6.90
C GLN A 201 10.88 -8.00 -7.22
N VAL A 202 9.67 -8.58 -7.23
CA VAL A 202 8.47 -7.90 -7.71
C VAL A 202 7.36 -7.96 -6.66
N ILE A 203 6.75 -6.81 -6.34
CA ILE A 203 5.63 -6.73 -5.40
C ILE A 203 4.46 -7.57 -5.93
N CYS A 204 3.92 -8.44 -5.07
CA CYS A 204 2.93 -9.46 -5.44
C CYS A 204 1.68 -8.88 -6.12
N ARG A 205 1.22 -7.69 -5.69
CA ARG A 205 0.06 -7.00 -6.26
C ARG A 205 0.50 -5.76 -7.06
N PRO A 206 -0.08 -5.53 -8.24
CA PRO A 206 0.16 -4.30 -9.00
C PRO A 206 -0.50 -3.10 -8.31
N PHE A 207 0.05 -1.92 -8.57
CA PHE A 207 -0.49 -0.65 -8.11
C PHE A 207 -1.45 -0.12 -9.18
N PHE A 208 -2.68 0.21 -8.82
CA PHE A 208 -3.65 0.75 -9.76
C PHE A 208 -3.73 2.27 -9.65
N ARG A 209 -3.55 2.98 -10.76
CA ARG A 209 -3.70 4.44 -10.85
C ARG A 209 -4.33 4.82 -12.18
N ASN A 210 -5.43 5.56 -12.15
CA ASN A 210 -6.19 5.96 -13.33
C ASN A 210 -6.52 4.77 -14.25
N LYS A 211 -5.99 4.75 -15.47
CA LYS A 211 -6.18 3.68 -16.47
C LYS A 211 -5.05 2.65 -16.50
N GLY A 212 -4.10 2.70 -15.56
CA GLY A 212 -2.92 1.85 -15.55
C GLY A 212 -2.81 0.96 -14.30
N ALA A 213 -2.32 -0.25 -14.51
CA ALA A 213 -1.88 -1.16 -13.46
C ALA A 213 -0.35 -1.30 -13.54
N TYR A 214 0.36 -0.91 -12.49
CA TYR A 214 1.82 -0.84 -12.47
C TYR A 214 2.37 -2.04 -11.71
N ILE A 215 3.11 -2.90 -12.41
CA ILE A 215 3.92 -3.95 -11.77
C ILE A 215 5.22 -3.31 -11.33
N VAL A 216 5.50 -3.30 -10.04
CA VAL A 216 6.63 -2.59 -9.45
C VAL A 216 7.56 -3.60 -8.82
N GLY A 217 8.85 -3.45 -9.09
CA GLY A 217 9.88 -4.29 -8.54
C GLY A 217 11.24 -3.62 -8.55
N ARG A 218 12.26 -4.41 -8.26
CA ARG A 218 13.66 -4.05 -8.40
C ARG A 218 14.42 -5.22 -8.99
N TYR A 219 15.48 -4.94 -9.73
CA TYR A 219 16.44 -5.96 -10.11
C TYR A 219 17.69 -5.81 -9.26
N ILE A 220 18.32 -6.93 -8.93
CA ILE A 220 19.63 -6.96 -8.29
C ILE A 220 20.56 -7.70 -9.23
N ASN A 221 21.67 -7.08 -9.64
CA ASN A 221 22.70 -7.71 -10.47
C ASN A 221 24.09 -7.23 -10.04
N GLY A 222 24.84 -8.07 -9.32
CA GLY A 222 26.12 -7.65 -8.75
C GLY A 222 25.93 -6.55 -7.71
N ARG A 223 26.41 -5.34 -8.02
CA ARG A 223 26.25 -4.13 -7.19
C ARG A 223 25.06 -3.26 -7.63
N ASP A 224 24.48 -3.54 -8.78
CA ASP A 224 23.34 -2.78 -9.29
C ASP A 224 22.08 -3.24 -8.58
N ASP A 225 21.37 -2.28 -7.98
CA ASP A 225 20.11 -2.47 -7.26
C ASP A 225 19.21 -1.27 -7.60
N GLU A 226 18.43 -1.40 -8.69
CA GLU A 226 17.55 -0.33 -9.16
C GLU A 226 16.10 -0.83 -9.25
N GLY A 227 15.18 0.07 -8.91
CA GLY A 227 13.75 -0.14 -9.11
C GLY A 227 13.34 -0.13 -10.58
N PHE A 228 12.25 -0.82 -10.90
CA PHE A 228 11.59 -0.74 -12.20
C PHE A 228 10.07 -0.80 -12.08
N ALA A 229 9.37 -0.34 -13.12
CA ALA A 229 7.93 -0.48 -13.25
C ALA A 229 7.52 -0.88 -14.67
N LEU A 230 6.53 -1.77 -14.76
CA LEU A 230 5.86 -2.15 -16.00
C LEU A 230 4.40 -1.66 -15.94
N PRO A 231 4.06 -0.54 -16.60
CA PRO A 231 2.68 -0.14 -16.79
C PRO A 231 1.95 -1.11 -17.73
N ILE A 232 0.90 -1.74 -17.19
CA ILE A 232 -0.09 -2.53 -17.92
C ILE A 232 -1.30 -1.65 -18.17
N LEU A 233 -1.71 -1.56 -19.44
CA LEU A 233 -2.87 -0.79 -19.87
C LEU A 233 -3.94 -1.72 -20.43
N ASN A 234 -5.20 -1.29 -20.32
CA ASN A 234 -6.34 -1.95 -20.92
C ASN A 234 -6.64 -1.27 -22.27
N ASN A 235 -6.78 -2.04 -23.34
CA ASN A 235 -7.07 -1.52 -24.68
C ASN A 235 -8.55 -1.16 -24.89
N GLU A 236 -9.38 -1.28 -23.86
CA GLU A 236 -10.84 -1.07 -23.88
C GLU A 236 -11.60 -2.04 -24.83
N GLN A 237 -10.91 -3.04 -25.37
CA GLN A 237 -11.42 -4.11 -26.25
C GLN A 237 -11.31 -5.48 -25.58
N GLY A 238 -11.17 -5.51 -24.25
CA GLY A 238 -11.09 -6.75 -23.47
C GLY A 238 -9.71 -7.40 -23.46
N GLN A 239 -8.64 -6.66 -23.77
CA GLN A 239 -7.28 -7.17 -23.71
C GLN A 239 -6.32 -6.18 -23.04
N LEU A 240 -5.21 -6.72 -22.54
CA LEU A 240 -4.16 -5.96 -21.87
C LEU A 240 -2.90 -5.86 -22.73
N TYR A 241 -2.09 -4.83 -22.50
CA TYR A 241 -0.75 -4.72 -23.08
C TYR A 241 0.21 -4.05 -22.11
N VAL A 242 1.50 -4.35 -22.27
CA VAL A 242 2.56 -3.65 -21.54
C VAL A 242 2.98 -2.43 -22.36
N ASP A 243 2.80 -1.24 -21.81
CA ASP A 243 3.08 0.01 -22.53
C ASP A 243 4.58 0.26 -22.67
N THR A 244 5.33 0.09 -21.57
CA THR A 244 6.77 0.31 -21.53
C THR A 244 7.43 -0.39 -20.34
N LEU A 245 8.75 -0.23 -20.21
CA LEU A 245 9.52 -0.56 -19.02
C LEU A 245 10.21 0.72 -18.53
N LEU A 246 9.97 1.08 -17.27
CA LEU A 246 10.63 2.18 -16.60
C LEU A 246 11.70 1.65 -15.65
N ILE A 247 12.91 2.20 -15.67
CA ILE A 247 14.03 1.75 -14.82
C ILE A 247 14.69 2.95 -14.14
N GLY A 248 14.91 2.80 -12.83
CA GLY A 248 15.66 3.72 -12.00
C GLY A 248 14.81 4.83 -11.39
N ASP A 249 15.41 5.49 -10.41
CA ASP A 249 14.70 6.39 -9.48
C ASP A 249 14.06 7.59 -10.17
N LYS A 250 14.70 8.13 -11.21
CA LYS A 250 14.18 9.29 -11.94
C LYS A 250 12.83 8.99 -12.57
N GLU A 251 12.71 7.88 -13.28
CA GLU A 251 11.47 7.52 -13.97
C GLU A 251 10.39 7.08 -12.96
N LEU A 252 10.77 6.32 -11.94
CA LEU A 252 9.86 5.90 -10.89
C LEU A 252 9.34 7.08 -10.06
N SER A 253 10.17 8.08 -9.76
CA SER A 253 9.76 9.26 -8.99
C SER A 253 8.60 10.00 -9.65
N VAL A 254 8.54 10.03 -10.98
CA VAL A 254 7.44 10.65 -11.73
C VAL A 254 6.16 9.82 -11.59
N VAL A 255 6.24 8.49 -11.69
CA VAL A 255 5.10 7.58 -11.53
C VAL A 255 4.48 7.68 -10.14
N PHE A 256 5.31 7.84 -9.12
CA PHE A 256 4.90 7.97 -7.72
C PHE A 256 4.76 9.44 -7.26
N SER A 257 4.84 10.40 -8.18
CA SER A 257 4.67 11.81 -7.84
C SER A 257 3.20 12.16 -7.54
N TYR A 258 3.02 13.18 -6.72
CA TYR A 258 1.73 13.74 -6.29
C TYR A 258 1.00 14.56 -7.38
N SER A 259 1.54 14.61 -8.60
CA SER A 259 1.03 15.41 -9.72
C SER A 259 -0.31 14.90 -10.25
#